data_AF-A0A925HXY8-F1
#
_entry.id   AF-A0A925HXY8-F1
#
_cell.length_a   1.000
_cell.length_b   1.000
_cell.length_c   1.000
_cell.angle_alpha   90.00
_cell.angle_beta   90.00
_cell.angle_gamma   90.00
#
_symmetry.space_group_name_H-M   'P 1'
#
loop_
_entity.id
_entity.type
_entity.pdbx_description
1 polymer ?
#
loop_
_entity_poly.entity_id
_entity_poly.type
_entity_poly.pdbx_seq_one_letter_code
_entity_poly.pdbx_strand_id
1 'polypeptide(L)'
;MAERELDAAGDASLDQALGYLNFSSGTSDPLFLARINALFGRVAKQHPQAPAWQGVGKLLKERIEVLSQSAAAFSDAEQARAVVALVFDETLPAYREYHRDLLFHQTDASLLRPFFIGRVCEAVLRQGPPWSENDRIVQGAIAALNDFLGHRPVATLETQKIEPYRHEYVRPVPLFLRGAGVTFGLEHEVVTAALKLLEDTDADLLRSACYNPANLDELSVDPRAYDFDHPANKRPNYHFGQWDPHQIDNQGRYRRFVVQQVTLDALMHRLHEAPQLAAEELLFEAAAVLAGTVLMASGISGEGPATFDSTTTLAKLLPRIAKYRDEFYERLFKKTTGEHAERLRVEAAERRQPFGGARQHLNAQLARRRA
;
A
#
# COMPACT_ATOMS: atom_id res chain seq x y z
N MET A 1 1.63 -30.08 20.30
CA MET A 1 2.28 -29.11 21.22
C MET A 1 2.47 -27.79 20.48
N ALA A 2 3.18 -27.77 19.34
CA ALA A 2 3.31 -26.60 18.47
C ALA A 2 1.96 -25.98 18.03
N GLU A 3 0.97 -26.78 17.62
CA GLU A 3 -0.36 -26.27 17.21
C GLU A 3 -1.10 -25.55 18.34
N ARG A 4 -1.03 -26.06 19.57
CA ARG A 4 -1.64 -25.43 20.76
C ARG A 4 -0.91 -24.15 21.18
N GLU A 5 0.40 -24.09 20.98
CA GLU A 5 1.21 -22.89 21.24
C GLU A 5 0.95 -21.79 20.19
N LEU A 6 0.76 -22.19 18.92
CA LEU A 6 0.32 -21.31 17.83
C LEU A 6 -1.10 -20.76 18.06
N ASP A 7 -2.03 -21.61 18.52
CA ASP A 7 -3.39 -21.18 18.88
C ASP A 7 -3.39 -20.23 20.08
N ALA A 8 -2.63 -20.53 21.14
CA ALA A 8 -2.51 -19.66 22.31
C ALA A 8 -1.86 -18.30 21.99
N ALA A 9 -0.85 -18.27 21.13
CA ALA A 9 -0.24 -17.03 20.64
C ALA A 9 -1.22 -16.23 19.76
N GLY A 10 -2.02 -16.91 18.95
CA GLY A 10 -3.07 -16.32 18.13
C GLY A 10 -4.19 -15.68 18.97
N ASP A 11 -4.56 -16.31 20.09
CA ASP A 11 -5.56 -15.79 21.02
C ASP A 11 -5.03 -14.58 21.80
N ALA A 12 -3.77 -14.60 22.24
CA ALA A 12 -3.14 -13.44 22.86
C ALA A 12 -3.05 -12.23 21.90
N SER A 13 -2.75 -12.46 20.61
CA SER A 13 -2.73 -11.42 19.59
C SER A 13 -4.13 -10.83 19.34
N LEU A 14 -5.17 -11.66 19.40
CA LEU A 14 -6.56 -11.22 19.24
C LEU A 14 -7.01 -10.37 20.44
N ASP A 15 -6.70 -10.80 21.66
CA ASP A 15 -7.04 -10.08 22.89
C ASP A 15 -6.38 -8.70 22.94
N GLN A 16 -5.12 -8.61 22.52
CA GLN A 16 -4.40 -7.34 22.45
C GLN A 16 -4.97 -6.40 21.38
N ALA A 17 -5.39 -6.93 20.22
CA ALA A 17 -6.05 -6.13 19.20
C ALA A 17 -7.39 -5.57 19.71
N LEU A 18 -8.17 -6.40 20.42
CA LEU A 18 -9.41 -5.98 21.07
C LEU A 18 -9.16 -4.97 22.21
N GLY A 19 -8.06 -5.10 22.94
CA GLY A 19 -7.65 -4.13 23.95
C GLY A 19 -7.42 -2.75 23.34
N TYR A 20 -6.73 -2.68 22.20
CA TYR A 20 -6.59 -1.43 21.46
C TYR A 20 -7.96 -0.87 21.04
N LEU A 21 -8.85 -1.69 20.49
CA LEU A 21 -10.20 -1.24 20.09
C LEU A 21 -11.04 -0.76 21.29
N ASN A 22 -10.84 -1.32 22.48
CA ASN A 22 -11.62 -0.95 23.67
C ASN A 22 -11.12 0.31 24.37
N PHE A 23 -9.83 0.65 24.26
CA PHE A 23 -9.22 1.70 25.08
C PHE A 23 -8.55 2.84 24.29
N SER A 24 -8.31 2.65 23.00
CA SER A 24 -7.66 3.68 22.17
C SER A 24 -8.66 4.77 21.77
N SER A 25 -8.14 5.98 21.56
CA SER A 25 -8.85 7.09 20.90
C SER A 25 -8.61 7.13 19.38
N GLY A 26 -8.02 6.08 18.80
CA GLY A 26 -7.75 5.98 17.37
C GLY A 26 -6.41 6.57 16.91
N THR A 27 -5.48 6.82 17.84
CA THR A 27 -4.08 7.14 17.53
C THR A 27 -3.42 5.92 16.89
N SER A 28 -2.73 6.11 15.77
CA SER A 28 -2.16 4.98 15.05
C SER A 28 -1.15 4.20 15.89
N ASP A 29 -1.33 2.88 15.95
CA ASP A 29 -0.46 1.95 16.67
C ASP A 29 0.03 0.86 15.70
N PRO A 30 1.33 0.85 15.34
CA PRO A 30 1.89 -0.17 14.47
C PRO A 30 1.73 -1.60 15.01
N LEU A 31 1.72 -1.79 16.34
CA LEU A 31 1.53 -3.11 16.93
C LEU A 31 0.10 -3.60 16.74
N PHE A 32 -0.91 -2.73 16.90
CA PHE A 32 -2.30 -3.06 16.55
C PHE A 32 -2.42 -3.46 15.07
N LEU A 33 -1.85 -2.67 14.17
CA LEU A 33 -1.92 -2.93 12.73
C LEU A 33 -1.22 -4.26 12.36
N ALA A 34 -0.08 -4.58 12.98
CA ALA A 34 0.61 -5.86 12.82
C ALA A 34 -0.26 -7.04 13.29
N ARG A 35 -0.99 -6.89 14.41
CA ARG A 35 -1.91 -7.92 14.92
C ARG A 35 -3.08 -8.14 13.97
N ILE A 36 -3.71 -7.07 13.47
CA ILE A 36 -4.77 -7.19 12.44
C ILE A 36 -4.22 -7.92 11.21
N ASN A 37 -3.00 -7.58 10.78
CA ASN A 37 -2.34 -8.25 9.67
C ASN A 37 -2.14 -9.76 9.90
N ALA A 38 -1.69 -10.14 11.08
CA ALA A 38 -1.53 -11.54 11.47
C ALA A 38 -2.87 -12.29 11.56
N LEU A 39 -3.93 -11.63 12.06
CA LEU A 39 -5.28 -12.20 12.13
C LEU A 39 -5.82 -12.53 10.74
N PHE A 40 -5.62 -11.65 9.77
CA PHE A 40 -5.97 -11.91 8.37
C PHE A 40 -5.25 -13.15 7.83
N GLY A 41 -3.94 -13.27 8.07
CA GLY A 41 -3.18 -14.45 7.66
C GLY A 41 -3.67 -15.75 8.31
N ARG A 42 -4.07 -15.70 9.59
CA ARG A 42 -4.67 -16.83 10.30
C ARG A 42 -6.01 -17.25 9.69
N VAL A 43 -6.93 -16.30 9.51
CA VAL A 43 -8.27 -16.55 8.96
C VAL A 43 -8.18 -17.07 7.53
N ALA A 44 -7.33 -16.47 6.69
CA ALA A 44 -7.16 -16.90 5.30
C ALA A 44 -6.62 -18.34 5.20
N LYS A 45 -5.76 -18.77 6.13
CA LYS A 45 -5.28 -20.17 6.19
C LYS A 45 -6.38 -21.15 6.64
N GLN A 46 -7.19 -20.75 7.62
CA GLN A 46 -8.27 -21.58 8.15
C GLN A 46 -9.46 -21.69 7.18
N HIS A 47 -9.74 -20.62 6.43
CA HIS A 47 -10.86 -20.53 5.51
C HIS A 47 -10.45 -19.96 4.14
N PRO A 48 -9.68 -20.70 3.31
CA PRO A 48 -9.11 -20.17 2.06
C PRO A 48 -10.13 -19.70 1.02
N GLN A 49 -11.36 -20.21 1.09
CA GLN A 49 -12.43 -19.89 0.14
C GLN A 49 -13.35 -18.75 0.62
N ALA A 50 -13.19 -18.29 1.87
CA ALA A 50 -14.01 -17.23 2.44
C ALA A 50 -13.25 -15.89 2.43
N PRO A 51 -13.95 -14.75 2.28
CA PRO A 51 -13.32 -13.44 2.41
C PRO A 51 -12.71 -13.27 3.81
N ALA A 52 -11.38 -13.15 3.87
CA ALA A 52 -10.66 -13.10 5.15
C ALA A 52 -11.13 -11.96 6.06
N TRP A 53 -11.53 -10.82 5.50
CA TRP A 53 -12.03 -9.69 6.28
C TRP A 53 -13.32 -10.02 7.04
N GLN A 54 -14.24 -10.79 6.45
CA GLN A 54 -15.47 -11.22 7.12
C GLN A 54 -15.17 -12.17 8.27
N GLY A 55 -14.24 -13.11 8.04
CA GLY A 55 -13.80 -14.04 9.09
C GLY A 55 -13.11 -13.31 10.25
N VAL A 56 -12.29 -12.29 9.98
CA VAL A 56 -11.69 -11.44 11.02
C VAL A 56 -12.76 -10.67 11.79
N GLY A 57 -13.73 -10.06 11.11
CA GLY A 57 -14.85 -9.36 11.76
C GLY A 57 -15.65 -10.28 12.68
N LYS A 58 -16.00 -11.48 12.20
CA LYS A 58 -16.69 -12.51 12.99
C LYS A 58 -15.87 -12.92 14.22
N LEU A 59 -14.58 -13.20 14.03
CA LEU A 59 -13.68 -13.61 15.09
C LEU A 59 -13.53 -12.54 16.18
N LEU A 60 -13.45 -11.26 15.80
CA LEU A 60 -13.41 -10.15 16.75
C LEU A 60 -14.72 -10.07 17.56
N LYS A 61 -15.88 -10.14 16.89
CA LYS A 61 -17.20 -10.11 17.56
C LYS A 61 -17.35 -11.26 18.57
N GLU A 62 -17.02 -12.48 18.16
CA GLU A 62 -17.11 -13.67 19.04
C GLU A 62 -16.16 -13.57 20.23
N ARG A 63 -14.93 -13.11 20.02
CA ARG A 63 -13.94 -13.01 21.10
C ARG A 63 -14.26 -11.92 22.10
N ILE A 64 -14.87 -10.80 21.68
CA ILE A 64 -15.34 -9.76 22.61
C ILE A 64 -16.31 -10.34 23.64
N GLU A 65 -17.25 -11.19 23.21
CA GLU A 65 -18.22 -11.78 24.14
C GLU A 65 -17.55 -12.71 25.15
N VAL A 66 -16.59 -13.52 24.70
CA VAL A 66 -15.79 -14.37 25.60
C VAL A 66 -15.01 -13.53 26.62
N LEU A 67 -14.33 -12.46 26.17
CA LEU A 67 -13.53 -11.61 27.05
C LEU A 67 -14.40 -10.86 28.06
N SER A 68 -15.59 -10.41 27.67
CA SER A 68 -16.49 -9.70 28.58
C SER A 68 -16.96 -10.54 29.77
N GLN A 69 -16.93 -11.87 29.63
CA GLN A 69 -17.30 -12.82 30.69
C GLN A 69 -16.11 -13.33 31.50
N SER A 70 -14.89 -13.24 30.96
CA SER A 70 -13.71 -13.93 31.51
C SER A 70 -12.56 -13.01 31.91
N ALA A 71 -12.52 -11.77 31.42
CA ALA A 71 -11.43 -10.82 31.65
C ALA A 71 -11.95 -9.51 32.25
N ALA A 72 -11.46 -9.16 33.45
CA ALA A 72 -11.86 -7.95 34.15
C ALA A 72 -11.61 -6.66 33.35
N ALA A 73 -10.56 -6.62 32.51
CA ALA A 73 -10.30 -5.49 31.62
C ALA A 73 -11.43 -5.26 30.59
N PHE A 74 -12.21 -6.28 30.27
CA PHE A 74 -13.33 -6.20 29.32
C PHE A 74 -14.69 -6.21 30.03
N SER A 75 -14.74 -5.90 31.33
CA SER A 75 -16.00 -5.77 32.07
C SER A 75 -16.91 -4.72 31.43
N ASP A 76 -16.31 -3.64 30.92
CA ASP A 76 -16.93 -2.71 29.98
C ASP A 76 -16.26 -2.89 28.61
N ALA A 77 -17.01 -3.49 27.68
CA ALA A 77 -16.58 -3.68 26.30
C ALA A 77 -17.49 -2.93 25.31
N GLU A 78 -18.23 -1.91 25.79
CA GLU A 78 -19.16 -1.13 24.95
C GLU A 78 -18.44 -0.56 23.72
N GLN A 79 -17.28 0.06 23.95
CA GLN A 79 -16.49 0.65 22.87
C GLN A 79 -16.03 -0.40 21.86
N ALA A 80 -15.41 -1.50 22.30
CA ALA A 80 -14.96 -2.54 21.37
C ALA A 80 -16.11 -3.13 20.55
N ARG A 81 -17.27 -3.41 21.18
CA ARG A 81 -18.47 -3.91 20.49
C ARG A 81 -18.94 -2.92 19.43
N ALA A 82 -19.10 -1.65 19.80
CA ALA A 82 -19.60 -0.64 18.91
C ALA A 82 -18.64 -0.38 17.76
N VAL A 83 -17.33 -0.25 18.02
CA VAL A 83 -16.32 -0.02 17.00
C VAL A 83 -16.27 -1.17 16.00
N VAL A 84 -16.29 -2.43 16.46
CA VAL A 84 -16.30 -3.58 15.54
C VAL A 84 -17.58 -3.61 14.70
N ALA A 85 -18.74 -3.34 15.28
CA ALA A 85 -19.99 -3.23 14.51
C ALA A 85 -19.92 -2.09 13.48
N LEU A 86 -19.55 -0.88 13.91
CA LEU A 86 -19.44 0.31 13.07
C LEU A 86 -18.42 0.13 11.93
N VAL A 87 -17.31 -0.55 12.15
CA VAL A 87 -16.33 -0.83 11.10
C VAL A 87 -16.93 -1.80 10.08
N PHE A 88 -17.31 -3.00 10.52
CA PHE A 88 -17.60 -4.11 9.61
C PHE A 88 -19.00 -4.06 9.00
N ASP A 89 -19.98 -3.52 9.73
CA ASP A 89 -21.40 -3.56 9.33
C ASP A 89 -21.84 -2.23 8.69
N GLU A 90 -21.18 -1.11 9.00
CA GLU A 90 -21.61 0.24 8.56
C GLU A 90 -20.56 0.93 7.68
N THR A 91 -19.34 1.13 8.18
CA THR A 91 -18.33 1.99 7.54
C THR A 91 -17.75 1.37 6.29
N LEU A 92 -17.45 0.06 6.28
CA LEU A 92 -16.92 -0.60 5.08
C LEU A 92 -17.94 -0.60 3.91
N PRO A 93 -19.23 -0.97 4.11
CA PRO A 93 -20.25 -0.80 3.08
C PRO A 93 -20.44 0.65 2.65
N ALA A 94 -20.50 1.58 3.60
CA ALA A 94 -20.69 3.00 3.29
C ALA A 94 -19.51 3.60 2.50
N TYR A 95 -18.28 3.17 2.76
CA TYR A 95 -17.11 3.57 1.97
C TYR A 95 -17.21 3.09 0.53
N ARG A 96 -17.69 1.86 0.30
CA ARG A 96 -17.93 1.31 -1.05
C ARG A 96 -19.00 2.10 -1.79
N GLU A 97 -20.11 2.44 -1.13
CA GLU A 97 -21.17 3.23 -1.75
C GLU A 97 -20.71 4.66 -2.03
N TYR A 98 -19.99 5.29 -1.10
CA TYR A 98 -19.47 6.65 -1.27
C TYR A 98 -18.53 6.76 -2.48
N HIS A 99 -17.69 5.74 -2.69
CA HIS A 99 -16.71 5.67 -3.78
C HIS A 99 -17.17 4.81 -4.96
N ARG A 100 -18.47 4.58 -5.12
CA ARG A 100 -19.00 3.71 -6.17
C ARG A 100 -18.63 4.16 -7.57
N ASP A 101 -18.49 5.46 -7.80
CA ASP A 101 -18.12 6.05 -9.08
C ASP A 101 -16.64 5.82 -9.42
N LEU A 102 -15.76 5.91 -8.42
CA LEU A 102 -14.31 5.72 -8.59
C LEU A 102 -13.87 4.26 -8.52
N LEU A 103 -14.50 3.48 -7.64
CA LEU A 103 -14.04 2.15 -7.23
C LEU A 103 -15.01 1.02 -7.61
N PHE A 104 -15.96 1.23 -8.54
CA PHE A 104 -16.90 0.17 -8.98
C PHE A 104 -16.19 -1.10 -9.48
N HIS A 105 -15.03 -0.93 -10.11
CA HIS A 105 -14.24 -2.02 -10.69
C HIS A 105 -13.47 -2.84 -9.65
N GLN A 106 -13.35 -2.33 -8.42
CA GLN A 106 -12.63 -2.99 -7.35
C GLN A 106 -13.48 -4.06 -6.68
N THR A 107 -12.83 -5.17 -6.34
CA THR A 107 -13.42 -6.21 -5.49
C THR A 107 -13.21 -5.89 -4.02
N ASP A 108 -14.07 -6.43 -3.17
CA ASP A 108 -13.89 -6.30 -1.71
C ASP A 108 -12.57 -6.92 -1.24
N ALA A 109 -12.12 -8.01 -1.86
CA ALA A 109 -10.83 -8.63 -1.53
C ALA A 109 -9.64 -7.71 -1.85
N SER A 110 -9.73 -6.92 -2.91
CA SER A 110 -8.70 -5.95 -3.30
C SER A 110 -8.65 -4.74 -2.38
N LEU A 111 -9.81 -4.25 -1.93
CA LEU A 111 -9.92 -3.05 -1.09
C LEU A 111 -9.77 -3.35 0.41
N LEU A 112 -10.52 -4.34 0.92
CA LEU A 112 -10.71 -4.63 2.33
C LEU A 112 -9.56 -5.48 2.89
N ARG A 113 -8.34 -4.98 2.69
CA ARG A 113 -7.06 -5.58 3.10
C ARG A 113 -6.74 -5.28 4.57
N PRO A 114 -5.82 -6.03 5.19
CA PRO A 114 -5.60 -5.95 6.64
C PRO A 114 -5.31 -4.54 7.14
N PHE A 115 -4.33 -3.86 6.53
CA PHE A 115 -3.99 -2.50 6.93
C PHE A 115 -5.06 -1.48 6.56
N PHE A 116 -5.83 -1.68 5.48
CA PHE A 116 -6.97 -0.81 5.18
C PHE A 116 -8.02 -0.89 6.29
N ILE A 117 -8.40 -2.09 6.72
CA ILE A 117 -9.32 -2.27 7.85
C ILE A 117 -8.74 -1.69 9.13
N GLY A 118 -7.43 -1.88 9.39
CA GLY A 118 -6.77 -1.24 10.52
C GLY A 118 -6.92 0.29 10.51
N ARG A 119 -6.77 0.93 9.33
CA ARG A 119 -7.02 2.37 9.16
C ARG A 119 -8.48 2.76 9.36
N VAL A 120 -9.42 1.92 8.96
CA VAL A 120 -10.86 2.14 9.20
C VAL A 120 -11.16 2.07 10.70
N CYS A 121 -10.59 1.10 11.43
CA CYS A 121 -10.70 1.03 12.90
C CYS A 121 -10.18 2.31 13.56
N GLU A 122 -8.99 2.78 13.16
CA GLU A 122 -8.42 4.04 13.66
C GLU A 122 -9.34 5.24 13.35
N ALA A 123 -9.89 5.31 12.13
CA ALA A 123 -10.75 6.40 11.70
C ALA A 123 -12.09 6.44 12.46
N VAL A 124 -12.70 5.29 12.72
CA VAL A 124 -13.93 5.14 13.54
C VAL A 124 -13.65 5.53 14.99
N LEU A 125 -12.56 5.04 15.58
CA LEU A 125 -12.18 5.36 16.96
C LEU A 125 -11.97 6.87 17.18
N ARG A 126 -11.36 7.57 16.21
CA ARG A 126 -11.16 9.02 16.27
C ARG A 126 -12.45 9.83 16.33
N GLN A 127 -13.58 9.26 15.91
CA GLN A 127 -14.87 9.97 15.99
C GLN A 127 -15.40 10.02 17.42
N GLY A 128 -14.99 9.09 18.28
CA GLY A 128 -15.37 9.03 19.69
C GLY A 128 -16.86 8.81 19.97
N PRO A 129 -17.22 8.64 21.26
CA PRO A 129 -18.61 8.49 21.70
C PRO A 129 -19.42 9.79 21.51
N PRO A 130 -20.77 9.73 21.56
CA PRO A 130 -21.59 8.54 21.81
C PRO A 130 -21.59 7.57 20.62
N TRP A 131 -21.38 6.28 20.91
CA TRP A 131 -21.20 5.24 19.89
C TRP A 131 -22.49 4.86 19.15
N SER A 132 -23.64 5.36 19.59
CA SER A 132 -24.94 5.20 18.95
C SER A 132 -25.17 6.14 17.75
N GLU A 133 -24.31 7.15 17.56
CA GLU A 133 -24.44 8.12 16.46
C GLU A 133 -23.79 7.61 15.16
N ASN A 134 -24.32 6.52 14.61
CA ASN A 134 -23.76 5.81 13.46
C ASN A 134 -23.47 6.75 12.27
N ASP A 135 -24.44 7.58 11.86
CA ASP A 135 -24.28 8.46 10.69
C ASP A 135 -23.13 9.45 10.86
N ARG A 136 -23.00 10.08 12.04
CA ARG A 136 -21.91 11.01 12.36
C ARG A 136 -20.57 10.30 12.26
N ILE A 137 -20.48 9.10 12.87
CA ILE A 137 -19.24 8.35 12.95
C ILE A 137 -18.81 7.85 11.57
N VAL A 138 -19.73 7.26 10.81
CA VAL A 138 -19.45 6.73 9.47
C VAL A 138 -19.02 7.86 8.52
N GLN A 139 -19.75 8.97 8.48
CA GLN A 139 -19.40 10.11 7.62
C GLN A 139 -18.05 10.73 8.02
N GLY A 140 -17.81 10.89 9.33
CA GLY A 140 -16.54 11.41 9.84
C GLY A 140 -15.36 10.49 9.56
N ALA A 141 -15.55 9.17 9.68
CA ALA A 141 -14.52 8.17 9.37
C ALA A 141 -14.18 8.17 7.88
N ILE A 142 -15.18 8.18 6.98
CA ILE A 142 -14.95 8.27 5.52
C ILE A 142 -14.22 9.57 5.16
N ALA A 143 -14.63 10.70 5.73
CA ALA A 143 -13.95 11.98 5.51
C ALA A 143 -12.48 11.95 5.98
N ALA A 144 -12.18 11.30 7.10
CA ALA A 144 -10.81 11.14 7.61
C ALA A 144 -9.97 10.16 6.78
N LEU A 145 -10.60 9.15 6.16
CA LEU A 145 -9.93 8.19 5.28
C LEU A 145 -9.58 8.81 3.93
N ASN A 146 -10.42 9.70 3.40
CA ASN A 146 -10.27 10.36 2.11
C ASN A 146 -9.15 11.42 2.14
N ASP A 147 -7.91 10.93 2.25
CA ASP A 147 -6.71 11.74 2.48
C ASP A 147 -5.74 11.77 1.29
N PHE A 148 -6.10 11.15 0.16
CA PHE A 148 -5.25 11.10 -1.03
C PHE A 148 -6.01 11.45 -2.31
N LEU A 149 -5.48 12.42 -3.04
CA LEU A 149 -5.99 12.82 -4.35
C LEU A 149 -5.08 12.37 -5.50
N GLY A 150 -3.78 12.31 -5.26
CA GLY A 150 -2.77 12.19 -6.32
C GLY A 150 -2.65 13.45 -7.17
N HIS A 151 -2.08 13.34 -8.39
CA HIS A 151 -1.95 14.50 -9.27
C HIS A 151 -3.28 14.78 -9.95
N ARG A 152 -3.92 15.87 -9.51
CA ARG A 152 -5.16 16.37 -10.07
C ARG A 152 -4.97 17.84 -10.47
N PRO A 153 -4.74 18.14 -11.77
CA PRO A 153 -4.68 19.52 -12.23
C PRO A 153 -6.02 20.20 -11.98
N VAL A 154 -6.05 21.28 -11.21
CA VAL A 154 -7.26 22.06 -11.00
C VAL A 154 -7.15 23.35 -11.79
N ALA A 155 -8.20 23.69 -12.54
CA ALA A 155 -8.24 24.94 -13.29
C ALA A 155 -8.18 26.12 -12.30
N THR A 156 -7.20 27.00 -12.50
CA THR A 156 -7.08 28.23 -11.73
C THR A 156 -7.79 29.32 -12.53
N LEU A 157 -8.96 29.76 -12.07
CA LEU A 157 -9.66 30.91 -12.67
C LEU A 157 -9.22 32.19 -11.97
N GLU A 158 -9.18 33.31 -12.69
CA GLU A 158 -8.76 34.60 -12.12
C GLU A 158 -9.64 35.06 -10.95
N THR A 159 -10.91 34.63 -10.91
CA THR A 159 -11.91 35.08 -9.94
C THR A 159 -12.21 34.07 -8.83
N GLN A 160 -11.82 32.81 -8.98
CA GLN A 160 -12.14 31.77 -7.99
C GLN A 160 -11.09 30.65 -7.95
N LYS A 161 -10.76 30.23 -6.74
CA LYS A 161 -10.00 29.00 -6.52
C LYS A 161 -10.97 27.82 -6.58
N ILE A 162 -10.82 26.99 -7.61
CA ILE A 162 -11.55 25.72 -7.69
C ILE A 162 -10.80 24.74 -6.78
N GLU A 163 -11.54 23.99 -5.98
CA GLU A 163 -11.01 22.91 -5.15
C GLU A 163 -11.52 21.56 -5.70
N PRO A 164 -10.75 20.47 -5.58
CA PRO A 164 -11.21 19.14 -5.95
C PRO A 164 -12.46 18.74 -5.16
N TYR A 165 -13.34 17.95 -5.76
CA TYR A 165 -14.50 17.44 -5.06
C TYR A 165 -14.06 16.46 -3.96
N ARG A 166 -14.79 16.46 -2.84
CA ARG A 166 -14.46 15.58 -1.70
C ARG A 166 -14.44 14.09 -2.07
N HIS A 167 -15.29 13.67 -3.00
CA HIS A 167 -15.35 12.27 -3.45
C HIS A 167 -14.19 11.89 -4.38
N GLU A 168 -13.40 12.85 -4.90
CA GLU A 168 -12.18 12.54 -5.68
C GLU A 168 -11.04 12.04 -4.79
N TYR A 169 -11.09 12.34 -3.49
CA TYR A 169 -10.12 11.87 -2.50
C TYR A 169 -10.47 10.47 -2.05
N VAL A 170 -9.51 9.56 -2.05
CA VAL A 170 -9.66 8.18 -1.59
C VAL A 170 -8.65 7.89 -0.49
N ARG A 171 -8.83 6.78 0.22
CA ARG A 171 -7.77 6.18 1.02
C ARG A 171 -6.95 5.22 0.15
N PRO A 172 -5.63 5.44 -0.04
CA PRO A 172 -4.74 4.46 -0.66
C PRO A 172 -4.72 3.18 0.16
N VAL A 173 -4.62 2.04 -0.51
CA VAL A 173 -4.63 0.74 0.16
C VAL A 173 -3.22 0.39 0.62
N PRO A 174 -2.94 0.29 1.94
CA PRO A 174 -1.57 0.13 2.41
C PRO A 174 -1.00 -1.27 2.15
N LEU A 175 0.21 -1.28 1.59
CA LEU A 175 1.04 -2.46 1.34
C LEU A 175 2.12 -2.64 2.40
N PHE A 176 2.64 -1.55 2.95
CA PHE A 176 3.60 -1.54 4.04
C PHE A 176 3.34 -0.37 4.97
N LEU A 177 3.55 -0.59 6.27
CA LEU A 177 3.50 0.42 7.31
C LEU A 177 4.71 0.28 8.24
N ARG A 178 5.40 1.39 8.52
CA ARG A 178 6.54 1.41 9.43
C ARG A 178 6.12 0.90 10.81
N GLY A 179 6.85 -0.08 11.31
CA GLY A 179 6.58 -0.75 12.59
C GLY A 179 5.53 -1.85 12.53
N ALA A 180 4.68 -1.92 11.50
CA ALA A 180 3.71 -3.01 11.32
C ALA A 180 4.12 -4.02 10.24
N GLY A 181 5.06 -3.65 9.37
CA GLY A 181 5.61 -4.52 8.32
C GLY A 181 4.80 -4.48 7.02
N VAL A 182 4.90 -5.55 6.24
CA VAL A 182 4.23 -5.70 4.95
C VAL A 182 2.89 -6.40 5.13
N THR A 183 1.87 -5.90 4.44
CA THR A 183 0.51 -6.43 4.49
C THR A 183 0.47 -7.89 4.04
N PHE A 184 -0.42 -8.67 4.65
CA PHE A 184 -0.75 -10.00 4.18
C PHE A 184 -1.49 -9.89 2.84
N GLY A 185 -1.12 -10.75 1.90
CA GLY A 185 -1.71 -10.78 0.56
C GLY A 185 -0.74 -11.34 -0.47
N LEU A 186 -1.19 -11.36 -1.72
CA LEU A 186 -0.45 -11.92 -2.86
C LEU A 186 0.90 -11.23 -3.06
N GLU A 187 0.96 -9.93 -2.80
CA GLU A 187 2.12 -9.08 -3.07
C GLU A 187 3.11 -9.05 -1.91
N HIS A 188 2.83 -9.78 -0.81
CA HIS A 188 3.62 -9.74 0.41
C HIS A 188 5.10 -9.97 0.16
N GLU A 189 5.46 -11.02 -0.58
CA GLU A 189 6.86 -11.38 -0.79
C GLU A 189 7.56 -10.41 -1.75
N VAL A 190 6.89 -9.98 -2.82
CA VAL A 190 7.43 -8.99 -3.78
C VAL A 190 7.67 -7.65 -3.10
N VAL A 191 6.72 -7.16 -2.31
CA VAL A 191 6.85 -5.88 -1.59
C VAL A 191 7.95 -5.98 -0.53
N THR A 192 8.02 -7.08 0.20
CA THR A 192 9.08 -7.31 1.20
C THR A 192 10.47 -7.29 0.55
N ALA A 193 10.65 -8.03 -0.53
CA ALA A 193 11.91 -8.05 -1.27
C ALA A 193 12.24 -6.67 -1.89
N ALA A 194 11.24 -5.95 -2.41
CA ALA A 194 11.46 -4.62 -2.98
C ALA A 194 11.92 -3.60 -1.93
N LEU A 195 11.32 -3.62 -0.74
CA LEU A 195 11.75 -2.78 0.38
C LEU A 195 13.19 -3.10 0.81
N LYS A 196 13.54 -4.39 0.89
CA LYS A 196 14.92 -4.82 1.17
C LYS A 196 15.90 -4.29 0.12
N LEU A 197 15.55 -4.38 -1.17
CA LEU A 197 16.38 -3.86 -2.27
C LEU A 197 16.55 -2.33 -2.18
N LEU A 198 15.50 -1.60 -1.80
CA LEU A 198 15.58 -0.14 -1.59
C LEU A 198 16.49 0.21 -0.41
N GLU A 199 16.43 -0.55 0.69
CA GLU A 199 17.33 -0.39 1.84
C GLU A 199 18.80 -0.69 1.50
N ASP A 200 19.05 -1.71 0.68
CA ASP A 200 20.39 -2.16 0.28
C ASP A 200 20.96 -1.38 -0.94
N THR A 201 20.21 -0.40 -1.46
CA THR A 201 20.64 0.45 -2.58
C THR A 201 21.69 1.45 -2.10
N ASP A 202 22.72 1.66 -2.92
CA ASP A 202 23.84 2.53 -2.55
C ASP A 202 23.39 3.98 -2.30
N ALA A 203 23.95 4.61 -1.28
CA ALA A 203 23.50 5.93 -0.80
C ALA A 203 23.58 7.05 -1.86
N ASP A 204 24.49 6.96 -2.83
CA ASP A 204 24.58 7.92 -3.93
C ASP A 204 23.42 7.80 -4.93
N LEU A 205 22.95 6.58 -5.21
CA LEU A 205 21.75 6.34 -6.00
C LEU A 205 20.50 6.82 -5.28
N LEU A 206 20.38 6.52 -3.98
CA LEU A 206 19.28 6.97 -3.14
C LEU A 206 19.17 8.50 -3.11
N ARG A 207 20.29 9.21 -2.90
CA ARG A 207 20.34 10.68 -3.01
C ARG A 207 19.97 11.17 -4.41
N SER A 208 20.45 10.50 -5.45
CA SER A 208 20.14 10.87 -6.83
C SER A 208 18.64 10.73 -7.16
N ALA A 209 17.99 9.73 -6.55
CA ALA A 209 16.57 9.44 -6.68
C ALA A 209 15.67 10.23 -5.73
N CYS A 210 16.20 11.11 -4.86
CA CYS A 210 15.43 11.79 -3.82
C CYS A 210 14.62 10.79 -2.97
N TYR A 211 15.28 9.69 -2.59
CA TYR A 211 14.68 8.64 -1.77
C TYR A 211 15.52 8.40 -0.52
N ASN A 212 14.86 8.39 0.62
CA ASN A 212 15.45 7.97 1.88
C ASN A 212 14.53 6.90 2.50
N PRO A 213 15.00 5.64 2.68
CA PRO A 213 14.21 4.59 3.32
C PRO A 213 13.66 4.97 4.70
N ALA A 214 14.37 5.83 5.45
CA ALA A 214 13.92 6.32 6.76
C ALA A 214 12.69 7.26 6.69
N ASN A 215 12.32 7.72 5.49
CA ASN A 215 11.16 8.57 5.29
C ASN A 215 9.89 7.78 4.91
N LEU A 216 10.01 6.53 4.46
CA LEU A 216 8.85 5.74 4.08
C LEU A 216 8.10 5.24 5.32
N ASP A 217 7.06 5.93 5.74
CA ASP A 217 6.16 5.44 6.79
C ASP A 217 5.08 4.53 6.23
N GLU A 218 4.68 4.76 4.98
CA GLU A 218 3.64 4.01 4.32
C GLU A 218 3.96 3.83 2.82
N LEU A 219 3.91 2.59 2.33
CA LEU A 219 3.81 2.29 0.90
C LEU A 219 2.40 1.79 0.63
N SER A 220 1.72 2.41 -0.32
CA SER A 220 0.33 2.12 -0.64
C SER A 220 0.12 2.01 -2.14
N VAL A 221 -0.99 1.39 -2.53
CA VAL A 221 -1.47 1.39 -3.91
C VAL A 221 -2.66 2.35 -4.06
N ASP A 222 -2.69 3.09 -5.15
CA ASP A 222 -3.87 3.87 -5.57
C ASP A 222 -4.92 2.90 -6.11
N PRO A 223 -6.09 2.75 -5.45
CA PRO A 223 -7.12 1.79 -5.86
C PRO A 223 -7.97 2.27 -7.03
N ARG A 224 -7.76 3.50 -7.52
CA ARG A 224 -8.54 4.02 -8.65
C ARG A 224 -8.08 3.40 -9.95
N ALA A 225 -9.00 3.34 -10.92
CA ALA A 225 -8.67 2.92 -12.26
C ALA A 225 -7.66 3.89 -12.87
N TYR A 226 -6.63 3.36 -13.53
CA TYR A 226 -5.65 4.19 -14.23
C TYR A 226 -6.19 4.53 -15.62
N ASP A 227 -6.57 5.80 -15.82
CA ASP A 227 -6.98 6.31 -17.13
C ASP A 227 -5.73 6.62 -17.99
N PHE A 228 -5.41 5.77 -18.97
CA PHE A 228 -4.29 5.97 -19.88
C PHE A 228 -4.52 7.12 -20.88
N ASP A 229 -5.77 7.55 -21.06
CA ASP A 229 -6.14 8.59 -22.00
C ASP A 229 -6.13 10.00 -21.40
N HIS A 230 -6.19 10.08 -20.06
CA HIS A 230 -6.07 11.35 -19.36
C HIS A 230 -4.75 12.05 -19.72
N PRO A 231 -4.75 13.33 -20.17
CA PRO A 231 -3.55 14.03 -20.62
C PRO A 231 -2.41 14.07 -19.59
N ALA A 232 -2.73 14.11 -18.30
CA ALA A 232 -1.73 14.05 -17.24
C ALA A 232 -1.04 12.68 -17.16
N ASN A 233 -1.78 11.61 -17.47
CA ASN A 233 -1.36 10.22 -17.39
C ASN A 233 -0.63 9.74 -18.65
N LYS A 234 -0.73 10.49 -19.76
CA LYS A 234 0.05 10.27 -21.00
C LYS A 234 1.54 10.60 -20.85
N ARG A 235 1.93 11.22 -19.73
CA ARG A 235 3.35 11.44 -19.43
C ARG A 235 3.98 10.09 -19.07
N PRO A 236 5.08 9.68 -19.73
CA PRO A 236 5.66 8.33 -19.60
C PRO A 236 5.96 7.89 -18.16
N ASN A 237 6.04 8.83 -17.23
CA ASN A 237 6.48 8.56 -15.87
C ASN A 237 5.38 8.55 -14.82
N TYR A 238 4.14 8.91 -15.18
CA TYR A 238 3.06 9.01 -14.19
C TYR A 238 2.59 7.62 -13.70
N HIS A 239 2.87 6.57 -14.49
CA HIS A 239 2.62 5.17 -14.13
C HIS A 239 3.48 4.64 -12.98
N PHE A 240 4.57 5.33 -12.61
CA PHE A 240 5.53 4.85 -11.61
C PHE A 240 5.08 5.11 -10.16
N GLY A 241 4.02 5.90 -9.96
CA GLY A 241 3.59 6.36 -8.64
C GLY A 241 4.22 7.69 -8.24
N GLN A 242 4.07 8.07 -6.97
CA GLN A 242 4.62 9.31 -6.42
C GLN A 242 4.68 9.29 -4.89
N TRP A 243 5.56 10.12 -4.34
CA TRP A 243 5.38 10.59 -2.97
C TRP A 243 4.09 11.39 -2.84
N ASP A 244 3.35 11.18 -1.75
CA ASP A 244 2.10 11.86 -1.49
C ASP A 244 2.32 13.23 -0.83
N PRO A 245 1.93 14.33 -1.49
CA PRO A 245 2.08 15.68 -0.95
C PRO A 245 1.26 15.96 0.32
N HIS A 246 0.21 15.17 0.60
CA HIS A 246 -0.67 15.38 1.76
C HIS A 246 -0.14 14.71 3.03
N GLN A 247 0.88 13.86 2.92
CA GLN A 247 1.51 13.16 4.05
C GLN A 247 2.94 13.66 4.21
N ILE A 248 3.08 14.79 4.88
CA ILE A 248 4.34 15.51 5.07
C ILE A 248 4.66 15.67 6.57
N ASP A 249 5.91 15.47 6.95
CA ASP A 249 6.35 15.72 8.33
C ASP A 249 6.72 17.20 8.57
N ASN A 250 7.02 17.53 9.83
CA ASN A 250 7.40 18.88 10.23
C ASN A 250 8.74 19.36 9.63
N GLN A 251 9.53 18.47 9.02
CA GLN A 251 10.76 18.82 8.30
C GLN A 251 10.52 19.00 6.79
N GLY A 252 9.26 18.91 6.35
CA GLY A 252 8.89 19.06 4.95
C GLY A 252 9.16 17.80 4.11
N ARG A 253 9.28 16.63 4.73
CA ARG A 253 9.56 15.36 4.03
C ARG A 253 8.26 14.57 3.83
N TYR A 254 8.06 14.08 2.62
CA TYR A 254 6.93 13.18 2.36
C TYR A 254 7.13 11.82 3.04
N ARG A 255 6.02 11.25 3.54
CA ARG A 255 6.02 10.05 4.41
C ARG A 255 5.27 8.86 3.82
N ARG A 256 4.40 9.09 2.84
CA ARG A 256 3.64 8.06 2.13
C ARG A 256 4.03 8.02 0.66
N PHE A 257 4.40 6.85 0.17
CA PHE A 257 4.61 6.61 -1.26
C PHE A 257 3.43 5.82 -1.83
N VAL A 258 2.88 6.26 -2.96
CA VAL A 258 1.72 5.62 -3.59
C VAL A 258 2.09 5.13 -4.99
N VAL A 259 2.07 3.82 -5.19
CA VAL A 259 2.24 3.17 -6.50
C VAL A 259 0.90 3.05 -7.22
N GLN A 260 0.93 3.00 -8.55
CA GLN A 260 -0.27 2.74 -9.35
C GLN A 260 -0.60 1.24 -9.34
N GLN A 261 -1.87 0.88 -9.12
CA GLN A 261 -2.28 -0.54 -9.07
C GLN A 261 -1.93 -1.29 -10.34
N VAL A 262 -2.11 -0.65 -11.50
CA VAL A 262 -1.79 -1.25 -12.80
C VAL A 262 -0.34 -1.72 -12.92
N THR A 263 0.59 -1.00 -12.26
CA THR A 263 2.01 -1.36 -12.26
C THR A 263 2.26 -2.54 -11.34
N LEU A 264 1.67 -2.56 -10.15
CA LEU A 264 1.80 -3.69 -9.23
C LEU A 264 1.17 -4.96 -9.80
N ASP A 265 -0.05 -4.88 -10.34
CA ASP A 265 -0.73 -6.00 -10.98
C ASP A 265 0.11 -6.60 -12.11
N ALA A 266 0.73 -5.76 -12.95
CA ALA A 266 1.55 -6.21 -14.06
C ALA A 266 2.82 -6.95 -13.59
N LEU A 267 3.40 -6.54 -12.45
CA LEU A 267 4.52 -7.27 -11.84
C LEU A 267 4.07 -8.62 -11.26
N MET A 268 2.92 -8.65 -10.59
CA MET A 268 2.36 -9.88 -10.02
C MET A 268 1.95 -10.87 -11.10
N HIS A 269 1.39 -10.39 -12.21
CA HIS A 269 0.97 -11.23 -13.34
C HIS A 269 2.13 -12.03 -13.93
N ARG A 270 3.34 -11.44 -13.96
CA ARG A 270 4.55 -12.11 -14.45
C ARG A 270 4.90 -13.38 -13.68
N LEU A 271 4.60 -13.42 -12.38
CA LEU A 271 4.88 -14.59 -11.54
C LEU A 271 4.09 -15.83 -12.00
N HIS A 272 2.98 -15.62 -12.72
CA HIS A 272 2.11 -16.70 -13.20
C HIS A 272 2.29 -17.01 -14.70
N GLU A 273 2.73 -16.06 -15.53
CA GLU A 273 2.90 -16.26 -16.98
C GLU A 273 4.18 -17.01 -17.38
N ALA A 274 5.14 -17.18 -16.47
CA ALA A 274 6.43 -17.79 -16.76
C ALA A 274 6.74 -19.02 -15.88
N PRO A 275 5.87 -20.05 -15.84
CA PRO A 275 6.04 -21.22 -14.95
C PRO A 275 7.32 -22.04 -15.21
N GLN A 276 7.96 -21.83 -16.35
CA GLN A 276 9.24 -22.45 -16.71
C GLN A 276 10.45 -21.83 -15.97
N LEU A 277 10.28 -20.67 -15.34
CA LEU A 277 11.33 -20.02 -14.55
C LEU A 277 11.12 -20.31 -13.06
N ALA A 278 12.22 -20.33 -12.31
CA ALA A 278 12.15 -20.52 -10.87
C ALA A 278 11.36 -19.37 -10.21
N ALA A 279 10.41 -19.73 -9.34
CA ALA A 279 9.51 -18.77 -8.70
C ALA A 279 10.26 -17.69 -7.90
N GLU A 280 11.31 -18.09 -7.17
CA GLU A 280 12.15 -17.19 -6.39
C GLU A 280 12.86 -16.15 -7.28
N GLU A 281 13.29 -16.56 -8.48
CA GLU A 281 13.92 -15.65 -9.42
C GLU A 281 12.92 -14.65 -10.01
N LEU A 282 11.71 -15.10 -10.36
CA LEU A 282 10.65 -14.23 -10.84
C LEU A 282 10.24 -13.20 -9.77
N LEU A 283 10.13 -13.64 -8.52
CA LEU A 283 9.85 -12.79 -7.36
C LEU A 283 10.94 -11.73 -7.19
N PHE A 284 12.21 -12.13 -7.18
CA PHE A 284 13.34 -11.21 -7.05
C PHE A 284 13.35 -10.18 -8.19
N GLU A 285 13.10 -10.62 -9.43
CA GLU A 285 13.05 -9.72 -10.57
C GLU A 285 11.84 -8.76 -10.51
N ALA A 286 10.68 -9.22 -10.08
CA ALA A 286 9.51 -8.37 -9.86
C ALA A 286 9.77 -7.32 -8.77
N ALA A 287 10.40 -7.74 -7.67
CA ALA A 287 10.83 -6.86 -6.59
C ALA A 287 11.86 -5.82 -7.06
N ALA A 288 12.83 -6.23 -7.89
CA ALA A 288 13.80 -5.31 -8.48
C ALA A 288 13.13 -4.25 -9.36
N VAL A 289 12.14 -4.65 -10.16
CA VAL A 289 11.39 -3.69 -10.99
C VAL A 289 10.50 -2.78 -10.15
N LEU A 290 9.88 -3.28 -9.07
CA LEU A 290 9.14 -2.44 -8.14
C LEU A 290 10.05 -1.41 -7.45
N ALA A 291 11.22 -1.83 -6.95
CA ALA A 291 12.20 -0.93 -6.33
C ALA A 291 12.69 0.14 -7.33
N GLY A 292 13.07 -0.26 -8.54
CA GLY A 292 13.45 0.66 -9.60
C GLY A 292 12.33 1.64 -9.97
N THR A 293 11.07 1.19 -9.92
CA THR A 293 9.89 2.03 -10.15
C THR A 293 9.72 3.09 -9.06
N VAL A 294 9.85 2.70 -7.78
CA VAL A 294 9.81 3.63 -6.65
C VAL A 294 10.91 4.69 -6.78
N LEU A 295 12.15 4.28 -7.06
CA LEU A 295 13.28 5.22 -7.23
C LEU A 295 13.02 6.22 -8.36
N MET A 296 12.54 5.76 -9.52
CA MET A 296 12.20 6.62 -10.65
C MET A 296 11.13 7.66 -10.29
N ALA A 297 10.04 7.21 -9.64
CA ALA A 297 8.94 8.10 -9.25
C ALA A 297 9.33 9.08 -8.13
N SER A 298 10.18 8.66 -7.19
CA SER A 298 10.76 9.56 -6.19
C SER A 298 11.61 10.65 -6.83
N GLY A 299 12.38 10.34 -7.86
CA GLY A 299 13.17 11.36 -8.57
C GLY A 299 12.32 12.35 -9.38
N ILE A 300 11.03 12.09 -9.57
CA ILE A 300 10.08 12.97 -10.27
C ILE A 300 9.31 13.83 -9.29
N SER A 301 8.78 13.21 -8.23
CA SER A 301 8.00 13.88 -7.20
C SER A 301 8.88 14.66 -6.21
N GLY A 302 10.13 14.25 -6.04
CA GLY A 302 11.01 14.76 -5.02
C GLY A 302 10.65 14.25 -3.63
N GLU A 303 11.51 14.53 -2.66
CA GLU A 303 11.37 14.06 -1.27
C GLU A 303 10.60 15.04 -0.37
N GLY A 304 10.15 16.16 -0.93
CA GLY A 304 9.44 17.23 -0.24
C GLY A 304 9.15 18.43 -1.16
N PRO A 305 8.33 19.41 -0.74
CA PRO A 305 7.90 20.54 -1.56
C PRO A 305 9.05 21.42 -2.08
N ALA A 306 10.16 21.47 -1.35
CA ALA A 306 11.34 22.26 -1.69
C ALA A 306 12.37 21.53 -2.57
N THR A 307 12.08 20.29 -3.01
CA THR A 307 13.06 19.48 -3.77
C THR A 307 13.38 20.08 -5.14
N PHE A 308 12.35 20.59 -5.82
CA PHE A 308 12.46 21.16 -7.16
C PHE A 308 11.88 22.57 -7.17
N ASP A 309 12.60 23.50 -7.78
CA ASP A 309 12.11 24.84 -8.03
C ASP A 309 11.17 24.89 -9.25
N SER A 310 10.53 26.04 -9.47
CA SER A 310 9.66 26.26 -10.63
C SER A 310 10.37 26.24 -11.98
N THR A 311 11.72 26.26 -12.00
CA THR A 311 12.53 26.20 -13.23
C THR A 311 12.86 24.77 -13.65
N THR A 312 12.62 23.80 -12.76
CA THR A 312 12.86 22.39 -12.99
C THR A 312 11.74 21.80 -13.85
N THR A 313 12.11 21.26 -15.00
CA THR A 313 11.15 20.66 -15.94
C THR A 313 11.35 19.15 -15.99
N LEU A 314 10.30 18.43 -16.37
CA LEU A 314 10.38 16.98 -16.57
C LEU A 314 11.48 16.59 -17.60
N ALA A 315 11.69 17.42 -18.62
CA ALA A 315 12.74 17.22 -19.61
C ALA A 315 14.16 17.30 -19.00
N LYS A 316 14.37 18.13 -17.96
CA LYS A 316 15.65 18.19 -17.22
C LYS A 316 15.83 16.98 -16.29
N LEU A 317 14.75 16.49 -15.69
CA LEU A 317 14.79 15.36 -14.75
C LEU A 317 15.02 14.03 -15.45
N LEU A 318 14.38 13.81 -16.60
CA LEU A 318 14.35 12.54 -17.32
C LEU A 318 15.74 11.92 -17.61
N PRO A 319 16.74 12.65 -18.15
CA PRO A 319 18.07 12.08 -18.39
C PRO A 319 18.77 11.63 -17.10
N ARG A 320 18.64 12.40 -16.01
CA ARG A 320 19.19 12.04 -14.70
C ARG A 320 18.52 10.79 -14.15
N ILE A 321 17.20 10.69 -14.29
CA ILE A 321 16.41 9.53 -13.87
C ILE A 321 16.80 8.27 -14.64
N ALA A 322 16.91 8.37 -15.97
CA ALA A 322 17.34 7.26 -16.81
C ALA A 322 18.74 6.76 -16.41
N LYS A 323 19.67 7.69 -16.15
CA LYS A 323 21.03 7.36 -15.72
C LYS A 323 21.06 6.55 -14.42
N TYR A 324 20.47 7.06 -13.33
CA TYR A 324 20.54 6.33 -12.05
C TYR A 324 19.70 5.05 -12.08
N ARG A 325 18.64 4.98 -12.88
CA ARG A 325 17.86 3.75 -13.09
C ARG A 325 18.75 2.67 -13.70
N ASP A 326 19.47 3.00 -14.77
CA ASP A 326 20.33 2.03 -15.45
C ASP A 326 21.50 1.61 -14.53
N GLU A 327 22.10 2.55 -13.80
CA GLU A 327 23.10 2.24 -12.76
C GLU A 327 22.55 1.33 -11.66
N PHE A 328 21.32 1.56 -11.16
CA PHE A 328 20.67 0.71 -10.16
C PHE A 328 20.61 -0.75 -10.65
N TYR A 329 20.09 -0.98 -11.85
CA TYR A 329 19.99 -2.33 -12.40
C TYR A 329 21.36 -2.95 -12.70
N GLU A 330 22.34 -2.18 -13.17
CA GLU A 330 23.70 -2.67 -13.39
C GLU A 330 24.39 -3.09 -12.10
N ARG A 331 24.25 -2.29 -11.03
CA ARG A 331 24.84 -2.61 -9.71
C ARG A 331 24.14 -3.82 -9.10
N LEU A 332 22.81 -3.91 -9.20
CA LEU A 332 22.06 -5.07 -8.72
C LEU A 332 22.45 -6.34 -9.49
N PHE A 333 22.54 -6.25 -10.81
CA PHE A 333 22.95 -7.34 -11.69
C PHE A 333 24.34 -7.89 -11.36
N LYS A 334 25.29 -7.02 -11.00
CA LYS A 334 26.63 -7.42 -10.54
C LYS A 334 26.62 -8.12 -9.17
N LYS A 335 25.63 -7.83 -8.32
CA LYS A 335 25.46 -8.45 -6.99
C LYS A 335 24.74 -9.81 -7.08
N THR A 336 24.02 -10.11 -8.16
CA THR A 336 23.36 -11.41 -8.36
C THR A 336 24.38 -12.51 -8.65
N THR A 337 24.22 -13.67 -8.01
CA THR A 337 25.13 -14.83 -8.11
C THR A 337 24.37 -16.12 -8.43
N GLY A 338 25.09 -17.20 -8.77
CA GLY A 338 24.51 -18.52 -9.00
C GLY A 338 23.80 -18.68 -10.35
N GLU A 339 22.93 -19.68 -10.46
CA GLU A 339 22.21 -20.01 -11.70
C GLU A 339 21.36 -18.84 -12.22
N HIS A 340 20.74 -18.09 -11.31
CA HIS A 340 19.98 -16.89 -11.65
C HIS A 340 20.83 -15.85 -12.37
N ALA A 341 22.08 -15.64 -11.92
CA ALA A 341 23.00 -14.70 -12.55
C ALA A 341 23.38 -15.14 -13.96
N GLU A 342 23.62 -16.43 -14.19
CA GLU A 342 23.92 -16.95 -15.52
C GLU A 342 22.74 -16.74 -16.47
N ARG A 343 21.51 -17.04 -16.02
CA ARG A 343 20.31 -16.80 -16.82
C ARG A 343 20.13 -15.31 -17.13
N LEU A 344 20.28 -14.45 -16.12
CA LEU A 344 20.19 -13.00 -16.31
C LEU A 344 21.25 -12.47 -17.29
N ARG A 345 22.46 -13.06 -17.35
CA ARG A 345 23.49 -12.68 -18.33
C ARG A 345 23.09 -13.02 -19.75
N VAL A 346 22.57 -14.22 -19.99
CA VAL A 346 22.03 -14.62 -21.30
C VAL A 346 20.90 -13.68 -21.71
N GLU A 347 19.93 -13.49 -20.81
CA GLU A 347 18.81 -12.58 -21.02
C GLU A 347 19.27 -11.14 -21.32
N ALA A 348 20.23 -10.62 -20.56
CA ALA A 348 20.72 -9.25 -20.72
C ALA A 348 21.47 -9.06 -22.04
N ALA A 349 22.17 -10.08 -22.53
CA ALA A 349 22.81 -10.05 -23.85
C ALA A 349 21.77 -10.00 -24.98
N GLU A 350 20.72 -10.81 -24.90
CA GLU A 350 19.63 -10.84 -25.88
C GLU A 350 18.82 -9.53 -25.88
N ARG A 351 18.45 -9.05 -24.70
CA ARG A 351 17.59 -7.89 -24.51
C ARG A 351 18.33 -6.56 -24.41
N ARG A 352 19.68 -6.60 -24.43
CA ARG A 352 20.61 -5.46 -24.34
C ARG A 352 20.41 -4.58 -23.11
N GLN A 353 19.87 -5.14 -22.03
CA GLN A 353 19.68 -4.44 -20.76
C GLN A 353 19.55 -5.45 -19.59
N PRO A 354 20.08 -5.15 -18.39
CA PRO A 354 19.85 -5.98 -17.22
C PRO A 354 18.36 -6.05 -16.85
N PHE A 355 17.93 -7.21 -16.36
CA PHE A 355 16.52 -7.49 -16.01
C PHE A 355 15.55 -7.22 -17.17
N GLY A 356 16.03 -7.42 -18.40
CA GLY A 356 15.30 -7.03 -19.60
C GLY A 356 13.96 -7.72 -19.75
N GLY A 357 13.82 -8.97 -19.31
CA GLY A 357 12.57 -9.73 -19.35
C GLY A 357 11.51 -9.12 -18.45
N ALA A 358 11.88 -8.81 -17.21
CA ALA A 358 11.01 -8.18 -16.23
C ALA A 358 10.52 -6.81 -16.69
N ARG A 359 11.47 -5.97 -17.14
CA ARG A 359 11.20 -4.60 -17.59
C ARG A 359 10.35 -4.58 -18.87
N GLN A 360 10.65 -5.44 -19.84
CA GLN A 360 9.87 -5.54 -21.08
C GLN A 360 8.46 -6.09 -20.80
N HIS A 361 8.32 -7.08 -19.91
CA HIS A 361 7.01 -7.59 -19.52
C HIS A 361 6.13 -6.48 -18.92
N LEU A 362 6.66 -5.71 -17.96
CA LEU A 362 5.93 -4.57 -17.38
C LEU A 362 5.48 -3.60 -18.48
N ASN A 363 6.40 -3.16 -19.34
CA ASN A 363 6.09 -2.23 -20.43
C ASN A 363 5.04 -2.80 -21.40
N ALA A 364 5.11 -4.10 -21.72
CA ALA A 364 4.15 -4.76 -22.60
C ALA A 364 2.75 -4.86 -21.95
N GLN A 365 2.67 -5.19 -20.66
CA GLN A 365 1.39 -5.23 -19.94
C GLN A 365 0.75 -3.85 -19.85
N LEU A 366 1.53 -2.81 -19.55
CA LEU A 366 1.04 -1.43 -19.54
C LEU A 366 0.60 -0.98 -20.94
N ALA A 367 1.32 -1.36 -22.00
CA ALA A 367 0.92 -1.07 -23.37
C ALA A 367 -0.37 -1.80 -23.79
N ARG A 368 -0.56 -3.06 -23.37
CA ARG A 368 -1.78 -3.83 -23.62
C ARG A 368 -3.00 -3.23 -22.92
N ARG A 369 -2.85 -2.74 -21.68
CA ARG A 369 -3.94 -2.07 -20.96
C ARG A 369 -4.27 -0.68 -21.50
N ARG A 370 -3.39 -0.09 -22.31
CA ARG A 370 -3.60 1.17 -23.01
C ARG A 370 -4.31 1.00 -24.36
N ALA A 371 -4.10 -0.13 -25.04
CA ALA A 371 -4.72 -0.46 -26.32
C ALA A 371 -6.14 -0.99 -26.10
#